data_AF-A0A940L4T1-F1
#
_entry.id   AF-A0A940L4T1-F1
#
_cell.length_a   1.000
_cell.length_b   1.000
_cell.length_c   1.000
_cell.angle_alpha   90.00
_cell.angle_beta   90.00
_cell.angle_gamma   90.00
#
_symmetry.space_group_name_H-M   'P 1'
#
loop_
_entity.id
_entity.type
_entity.pdbx_description
1 polymer ?
#
loop_
_entity_poly.entity_id
_entity_poly.type
_entity_poly.pdbx_seq_one_letter_code
_entity_poly.pdbx_strand_id
1 'polypeptide(L)'
;MKALITAALVLAGSSAFADSTVMKCSVASKAAKPATITVTLGDDTSVDFVTFQVSEKTGTTTFFSQLDKGSVSGQLKQGYLQTLALTEKSAQTEDGVIRNTGFFGVSAEQGGGFSGFMAASGNIYPVSCTK
;
A
#
# COMPACT_ATOMS: atom_id res chain seq x y z
N MET A 1 -17.99 14.15 49.25
CA MET A 1 -18.54 13.54 48.03
C MET A 1 -18.74 14.64 46.98
N LYS A 2 -17.77 14.84 46.09
CA LYS A 2 -17.86 15.79 44.97
C LYS A 2 -17.21 15.15 43.75
N ALA A 3 -18.08 14.86 42.78
CA ALA A 3 -17.88 14.68 41.34
C ALA A 3 -16.50 14.21 40.84
N LEU A 4 -16.41 12.93 40.50
CA LEU A 4 -15.45 12.38 39.55
C LEU A 4 -16.22 11.45 38.59
N ILE A 5 -17.06 12.04 37.74
CA ILE A 5 -17.68 11.35 36.60
C ILE A 5 -17.45 12.25 35.39
N THR A 6 -16.23 12.24 34.86
CA THR A 6 -15.88 12.91 33.59
C THR A 6 -14.64 12.28 32.95
N ALA A 7 -14.45 10.97 33.16
CA ALA A 7 -13.38 10.20 32.51
C ALA A 7 -13.92 9.06 31.62
N ALA A 8 -15.22 9.09 31.28
CA ALA A 8 -15.89 8.05 30.48
C ALA A 8 -16.19 8.48 29.03
N LEU A 9 -15.77 9.67 28.60
CA LEU A 9 -16.11 10.21 27.28
C LEU A 9 -14.92 10.34 26.31
N VAL A 10 -13.79 9.68 26.59
CA VAL A 10 -12.61 9.71 25.70
C VAL A 10 -12.38 8.36 25.00
N LEU A 11 -13.15 7.31 25.35
CA LEU A 11 -13.03 5.99 24.71
C LEU A 11 -14.09 5.70 23.63
N ALA A 12 -14.96 6.66 23.30
CA ALA A 12 -15.85 6.58 22.15
C ALA A 12 -15.16 7.03 20.84
N GLY A 13 -13.83 7.08 20.84
CA GLY A 13 -12.98 7.40 19.70
C GLY A 13 -12.36 6.18 19.04
N SER A 14 -12.99 5.00 19.15
CA SER A 14 -12.81 3.95 18.14
C SER A 14 -13.46 4.41 16.84
N SER A 15 -12.92 5.50 16.29
CA SER A 15 -12.99 5.82 14.87
C SER A 15 -12.66 4.52 14.18
N ALA A 16 -13.68 3.98 13.52
CA ALA A 16 -13.54 2.95 12.53
C ALA A 16 -12.25 3.24 11.75
N PHE A 17 -11.27 2.35 11.85
CA PHE A 17 -10.30 2.21 10.77
C PHE A 17 -11.16 1.85 9.57
N ALA A 18 -11.65 2.87 8.85
CA ALA A 18 -12.20 2.70 7.52
C ALA A 18 -11.13 1.90 6.79
N ASP A 19 -11.52 0.77 6.21
CA ASP A 19 -10.61 -0.15 5.56
C ASP A 19 -9.84 0.62 4.49
N SER A 20 -8.66 1.12 4.88
CA SER A 20 -7.75 1.92 4.07
C SER A 20 -7.05 1.04 3.04
N THR A 21 -7.34 -0.26 3.06
CA THR A 21 -6.92 -1.20 2.04
C THR A 21 -7.61 -0.84 0.73
N VAL A 22 -6.81 -0.39 -0.22
CA VAL A 22 -7.26 -0.03 -1.56
C VAL A 22 -7.25 -1.24 -2.49
N MET A 23 -6.33 -2.17 -2.25
CA MET A 23 -6.26 -3.45 -2.95
C MET A 23 -5.59 -4.52 -2.09
N LYS A 24 -6.00 -5.77 -2.30
CA LYS A 24 -5.30 -6.97 -1.83
C LYS A 24 -4.81 -7.75 -3.03
N CYS A 25 -3.51 -7.96 -3.12
CA CYS A 25 -2.88 -8.70 -4.19
C CYS A 25 -2.34 -10.04 -3.70
N SER A 26 -2.42 -11.04 -4.57
CA SER A 26 -1.82 -12.35 -4.40
C SER A 26 -0.82 -12.60 -5.53
N VAL A 27 0.33 -13.20 -5.18
CA VAL A 27 1.29 -13.67 -6.17
C VAL A 27 1.02 -15.15 -6.46
N ALA A 28 0.56 -15.44 -7.67
CA ALA A 28 0.33 -16.82 -8.12
C ALA A 28 1.68 -17.51 -8.36
N SER A 29 2.13 -18.27 -7.36
CA SER A 29 3.37 -19.06 -7.46
C SER A 29 3.06 -20.54 -7.66
N LYS A 30 3.67 -21.17 -8.68
CA LYS A 30 3.74 -22.65 -8.79
C LYS A 30 4.55 -23.27 -7.65
N ALA A 31 5.37 -22.47 -6.96
CA ALA A 31 6.12 -22.84 -5.78
C ALA A 31 5.38 -22.36 -4.52
N ALA A 32 4.48 -23.20 -4.01
CA ALA A 32 3.94 -23.35 -2.63
C ALA A 32 3.64 -22.14 -1.70
N LYS A 33 4.01 -20.88 -1.98
CA LYS A 33 3.98 -19.79 -0.98
C LYS A 33 3.65 -18.45 -1.64
N PRO A 34 2.38 -18.02 -1.61
CA PRO A 34 1.97 -16.74 -2.18
C PRO A 34 2.51 -15.60 -1.32
N ALA A 35 3.09 -14.58 -1.96
CA ALA A 35 3.27 -13.28 -1.33
C ALA A 35 1.95 -12.53 -1.39
N THR A 36 1.51 -12.00 -0.26
CA THR A 36 0.37 -11.10 -0.19
C THR A 36 0.88 -9.68 -0.19
N ILE A 37 0.28 -8.81 -1.02
CA ILE A 37 0.56 -7.37 -1.02
C ILE A 37 -0.72 -6.65 -0.62
N THR A 38 -0.69 -6.04 0.56
CA THR A 38 -1.74 -5.12 1.00
C THR A 38 -1.33 -3.72 0.58
N VAL A 39 -2.21 -3.05 -0.16
CA VAL A 39 -2.04 -1.67 -0.59
C VAL A 39 -2.90 -0.78 0.30
N THR A 40 -2.28 0.01 1.17
CA THR A 40 -3.01 0.84 2.14
C THR A 40 -2.82 2.31 1.86
N LEU A 41 -3.91 3.08 1.75
CA LEU A 41 -3.88 4.54 1.63
C LEU A 41 -3.99 5.19 3.01
N GLY A 42 -2.94 5.86 3.44
CA GLY A 42 -2.93 6.65 4.66
C GLY A 42 -3.88 7.86 4.57
N ASP A 43 -4.45 8.23 5.71
CA ASP A 43 -5.28 9.43 5.84
C ASP A 43 -4.38 10.67 6.04
N ASP A 44 -3.71 11.09 4.96
CA ASP A 44 -2.97 12.34 4.90
C ASP A 44 -3.78 13.39 4.11
N THR A 45 -3.85 14.61 4.64
CA THR A 45 -4.62 15.70 4.02
C THR A 45 -3.94 16.29 2.78
N SER A 46 -2.62 16.10 2.64
CA SER A 46 -1.78 16.74 1.64
C SER A 46 -1.34 15.81 0.50
N VAL A 47 -1.23 14.50 0.76
CA VAL A 47 -0.75 13.51 -0.21
C VAL A 47 -1.52 12.20 -0.11
N ASP A 48 -1.40 11.36 -1.14
CA ASP A 48 -1.80 9.95 -1.07
C ASP A 48 -0.57 9.12 -0.64
N PHE A 49 -0.53 8.72 0.64
CA PHE A 49 0.54 7.86 1.15
C PHE A 49 0.14 6.38 1.00
N VAL A 50 0.82 5.64 0.13
CA VAL A 50 0.52 4.23 -0.15
C VAL A 50 1.54 3.34 0.52
N THR A 51 1.10 2.34 1.28
CA THR A 51 1.99 1.30 1.83
C THR A 51 1.79 -0.02 1.08
N PHE A 52 2.89 -0.69 0.72
CA PHE A 52 2.91 -2.05 0.19
C PHE A 52 3.59 -2.96 1.20
N GLN A 53 2.83 -3.89 1.78
CA GLN A 53 3.40 -4.91 2.66
C GLN A 53 3.57 -6.21 1.89
N VAL A 54 4.79 -6.58 1.55
CA VAL A 54 5.12 -7.85 0.90
C VAL A 54 5.47 -8.86 1.98
N SER A 55 4.58 -9.83 2.20
CA SER A 55 4.83 -10.90 3.19
C SER A 55 5.36 -12.16 2.53
N GLU A 56 6.59 -12.53 2.86
CA GLU A 56 7.27 -13.76 2.42
C GLU A 56 7.53 -14.68 3.64
N LYS A 57 7.97 -15.92 3.42
CA LYS A 57 8.32 -16.84 4.54
C LYS A 57 9.48 -16.30 5.40
N THR A 58 10.41 -15.59 4.77
CA THR A 58 11.61 -15.01 5.39
C THR A 58 11.30 -13.76 6.22
N GLY A 59 10.13 -13.16 6.04
CA GLY A 59 9.70 -11.97 6.76
C GLY A 59 8.76 -11.10 5.93
N THR A 60 8.35 -9.98 6.51
CA THR A 60 7.56 -8.96 5.84
C THR A 60 8.45 -7.78 5.49
N THR A 61 8.41 -7.34 4.24
CA THR A 61 9.06 -6.11 3.79
C THR A 61 8.00 -5.08 3.49
N THR A 62 8.19 -3.88 4.03
CA THR A 62 7.29 -2.74 3.80
C THR A 62 7.94 -1.77 2.83
N PHE A 63 7.19 -1.43 1.80
CA PHE A 63 7.50 -0.33 0.90
C PHE A 63 6.43 0.75 1.03
N PHE A 64 6.74 1.95 0.62
CA PHE A 64 5.80 3.05 0.58
C PHE A 64 5.93 3.87 -0.70
N SER A 65 4.90 4.64 -1.00
CA SER A 65 4.91 5.65 -2.05
C SER A 65 4.15 6.88 -1.61
N GLN A 66 4.57 8.02 -2.14
CA GLN A 66 3.89 9.29 -1.97
C GLN A 66 3.46 9.77 -3.35
N LEU A 67 2.16 9.93 -3.55
CA LEU A 67 1.60 10.51 -4.76
C LEU A 67 0.83 11.78 -4.42
N ASP A 68 0.59 12.63 -5.41
CA ASP A 68 -0.28 13.79 -5.25
C ASP A 68 -1.67 13.35 -4.78
N LYS A 69 -2.29 14.14 -3.91
CA LYS A 69 -3.59 13.82 -3.31
C LYS A 69 -4.62 13.47 -4.38
N GLY A 70 -5.31 12.34 -4.20
CA GLY A 70 -6.34 11.84 -5.10
C GLY A 70 -5.82 11.07 -6.31
N SER A 71 -4.51 11.04 -6.57
CA SER A 71 -3.91 10.28 -7.68
C SER A 71 -4.24 8.80 -7.62
N VAL A 72 -4.19 8.19 -6.44
CA VAL A 72 -4.48 6.75 -6.28
C VAL A 72 -5.93 6.47 -6.70
N SER A 73 -6.86 7.28 -6.18
CA SER A 73 -8.28 7.15 -6.53
C SER A 73 -8.53 7.41 -8.02
N GLY A 74 -7.81 8.36 -8.62
CA GLY A 74 -7.91 8.74 -10.03
C GLY A 74 -7.42 7.63 -10.95
N GLN A 75 -6.22 7.11 -10.71
CA GLN A 75 -5.66 5.98 -11.48
C GLN A 75 -6.57 4.76 -11.38
N LEU A 76 -7.06 4.42 -10.18
CA LEU A 76 -7.93 3.25 -10.00
C LEU A 76 -9.30 3.38 -10.65
N LYS A 77 -9.79 4.61 -10.85
CA LYS A 77 -10.99 4.88 -11.67
C LYS A 77 -10.69 4.72 -13.17
N GLN A 78 -9.47 5.04 -13.59
CA GLN A 78 -8.99 4.81 -14.95
C GLN A 78 -8.59 3.36 -15.22
N GLY A 79 -8.66 2.49 -14.21
CA GLY A 79 -8.41 1.07 -14.35
C GLY A 79 -6.94 0.68 -14.23
N TYR A 80 -6.09 1.47 -13.58
CA TYR A 80 -4.72 1.07 -13.26
C TYR A 80 -4.25 1.63 -11.92
N LEU A 81 -3.11 1.16 -11.42
CA LEU A 81 -2.35 1.82 -10.37
C LEU A 81 -0.88 1.59 -10.66
N GLN A 82 -0.12 2.67 -10.82
CA GLN A 82 1.32 2.61 -11.07
C GLN A 82 2.03 3.55 -10.11
N THR A 83 3.01 3.02 -9.39
CA THR A 83 3.77 3.83 -8.46
C THR A 83 5.13 3.23 -8.15
N LEU A 84 6.05 4.09 -7.71
CA LEU A 84 7.36 3.67 -7.22
C LEU A 84 7.18 3.06 -5.82
N ALA A 85 7.97 2.05 -5.50
CA ALA A 85 7.98 1.39 -4.20
C ALA A 85 9.28 1.71 -3.48
N LEU A 86 9.20 2.66 -2.55
CA LEU A 86 10.32 3.18 -1.77
C LEU A 86 10.43 2.43 -0.44
N THR A 87 11.61 2.43 0.15
CA THR A 87 11.89 1.97 1.53
C THR A 87 12.46 3.14 2.33
N GLU A 88 12.58 3.00 3.65
CA GLU A 88 13.25 4.02 4.48
C GLU A 88 14.71 4.26 4.06
N LYS A 89 15.32 3.25 3.42
CA LYS A 89 16.67 3.34 2.85
C LYS A 89 16.70 3.98 1.46
N SER A 90 15.54 4.27 0.87
CA SER A 90 15.42 5.09 -0.34
C SER A 90 15.64 6.55 0.02
N ALA A 91 16.82 6.84 0.57
CA ALA A 91 17.23 8.19 0.89
C ALA A 91 17.35 8.98 -0.42
N GLN A 92 16.82 10.19 -0.40
CA GLN A 92 17.30 11.24 -1.29
C GLN A 92 18.80 11.34 -1.05
N THR A 93 19.59 10.90 -2.02
CA THR A 93 21.05 11.12 -1.97
C THR A 93 21.35 12.62 -1.96
N GLU A 94 22.58 13.01 -1.63
CA GLU A 94 23.00 14.43 -1.61
C GLU A 94 22.70 15.17 -2.93
N ASP A 95 22.56 14.43 -4.04
CA ASP A 95 22.22 14.94 -5.36
C ASP A 95 20.69 15.13 -5.60
N GLY A 96 19.84 14.91 -4.59
CA GLY A 96 18.38 14.94 -4.73
C GLY A 96 17.79 13.76 -5.51
N VAL A 97 18.61 12.76 -5.86
CA VAL A 97 18.17 11.56 -6.59
C VAL A 97 17.50 10.58 -5.64
N ILE A 98 16.26 10.22 -5.96
CA ILE A 98 15.53 9.12 -5.31
C ILE A 98 16.04 7.81 -5.91
N ARG A 99 16.79 7.04 -5.13
CA ARG A 99 17.18 5.67 -5.53
C ARG A 99 15.99 4.75 -5.32
N ASN A 100 15.24 4.54 -6.40
CA ASN A 100 14.05 3.73 -6.37
C ASN A 100 14.36 2.28 -5.99
N THR A 101 13.65 1.75 -4.99
CA THR A 101 13.80 0.35 -4.53
C THR A 101 12.81 -0.61 -5.17
N GLY A 102 11.84 -0.11 -5.93
CA GLY A 102 10.91 -0.95 -6.66
C GLY A 102 9.83 -0.21 -7.45
N PHE A 103 9.02 -0.97 -8.16
CA PHE A 103 7.89 -0.48 -8.94
C PHE A 103 6.71 -1.39 -8.68
N PHE A 104 5.53 -0.81 -8.49
CA PHE A 104 4.27 -1.52 -8.42
C PHE A 104 3.38 -1.03 -9.56
N GLY A 105 2.91 -1.95 -10.39
CA GLY A 105 2.05 -1.61 -11.53
C GLY A 105 0.99 -2.68 -11.73
N VAL A 106 -0.28 -2.28 -11.72
CA VAL A 106 -1.42 -3.14 -12.07
C VAL A 106 -2.38 -2.43 -13.01
N SER A 107 -3.14 -3.22 -13.76
CA SER A 107 -4.19 -2.76 -14.68
C SER A 107 -5.42 -3.66 -14.56
N ALA A 108 -6.59 -3.10 -14.83
CA ALA A 108 -7.86 -3.81 -14.73
C ALA A 108 -7.93 -4.95 -15.76
N GLU A 109 -8.47 -6.08 -15.34
CA GLU A 109 -8.73 -7.24 -16.19
C GLU A 109 -10.21 -7.31 -16.59
N GLN A 110 -10.49 -8.09 -17.64
CA GLN A 110 -11.88 -8.48 -17.96
C GLN A 110 -12.43 -9.35 -16.83
N GLY A 111 -13.33 -8.79 -16.01
CA GLY A 111 -13.90 -9.46 -14.84
C GLY A 111 -13.82 -8.69 -13.52
N GLY A 112 -13.26 -7.47 -13.53
CA GLY A 112 -13.29 -6.55 -12.37
C GLY A 112 -12.13 -6.72 -11.38
N GLY A 113 -11.22 -7.66 -11.63
CA GLY A 113 -9.93 -7.76 -10.94
C GLY A 113 -8.87 -6.85 -11.57
N PHE A 114 -7.68 -6.83 -10.97
CA PHE A 114 -6.48 -6.16 -11.47
C PHE A 114 -5.34 -7.17 -11.58
N SER A 115 -4.45 -7.02 -12.55
CA SER A 115 -3.22 -7.80 -12.61
C SER A 115 -2.03 -6.97 -13.07
N GLY A 116 -0.84 -7.47 -12.79
CA GLY A 116 0.40 -6.82 -13.16
C GLY A 116 1.58 -7.39 -12.39
N PHE A 117 2.47 -6.52 -11.91
CA PHE A 117 3.63 -6.96 -11.15
C PHE A 117 4.10 -5.92 -10.14
N MET A 118 4.79 -6.42 -9.12
CA MET A 118 5.69 -5.61 -8.29
C MET A 118 7.13 -6.06 -8.58
N ALA A 119 8.01 -5.13 -8.93
CA ALA A 119 9.44 -5.38 -9.02
C ALA A 119 10.10 -4.69 -7.83
N ALA A 120 10.78 -5.41 -6.94
CA ALA A 120 11.45 -4.79 -5.79
C ALA A 120 12.64 -5.64 -5.33
N SER A 121 13.72 -4.99 -4.91
CA SER A 121 14.91 -5.66 -4.36
C SER A 121 15.49 -6.78 -5.25
N GLY A 122 15.39 -6.63 -6.59
CA GLY A 122 15.85 -7.64 -7.56
C GLY A 122 14.86 -8.78 -7.84
N ASN A 123 13.69 -8.80 -7.19
CA ASN A 123 12.63 -9.77 -7.44
C ASN A 123 11.51 -9.18 -8.31
N ILE A 124 10.81 -10.05 -9.03
CA ILE A 124 9.56 -9.72 -9.75
C ILE A 124 8.44 -10.61 -9.23
N TYR A 125 7.40 -9.97 -8.74
CA TYR A 125 6.21 -10.58 -8.17
C TYR A 125 5.03 -10.37 -9.13
N PRO A 126 4.64 -11.36 -9.94
CA PRO A 126 3.43 -11.27 -10.76
C PRO A 126 2.20 -11.30 -9.85
N VAL A 127 1.38 -10.26 -9.89
CA VAL A 127 0.26 -10.08 -8.95
C VAL A 127 -1.09 -10.15 -9.65
N SER A 128 -2.06 -10.73 -8.94
CA SER A 128 -3.49 -10.57 -9.20
C SER A 128 -4.13 -9.95 -7.96
N CYS A 129 -4.83 -8.84 -8.14
CA CYS A 129 -5.37 -8.01 -7.08
C CYS A 129 -6.88 -7.85 -7.19
N THR A 130 -7.53 -7.76 -6.03
CA THR A 130 -8.91 -7.33 -5.88
C THR A 130 -8.93 -6.01 -5.11
N LYS A 131 -9.82 -5.09 -5.49
CA LYS A 131 -10.13 -3.92 -4.67
C LYS A 131 -10.75 -4.34 -3.35
#